data_AF-A0AAQ3UQT8-F1
#
_entry.id   AF-A0AAQ3UQT8-F1
#
_cell.length_a   1.000
_cell.length_b   1.000
_cell.length_c   1.000
_cell.angle_alpha   90.00
_cell.angle_beta   90.00
_cell.angle_gamma   90.00
#
_symmetry.space_group_name_H-M   'P 1'
#
loop_
_entity.id
_entity.type
_entity.pdbx_description
1 polymer ?
#
loop_
_entity_poly.entity_id
_entity_poly.type
_entity_poly.pdbx_seq_one_letter_code
_entity_poly.pdbx_strand_id
1 'polypeptide(L)'
;MSMSYPVLTPTGYTAWAIKVSTKPTAKEVWDSLKLRFVGEDRVRTARLATLKGEFDKLCMADGETLDTYGGRISGMAAKFAGLGSTLDDVAMVKKLLDTVPDHLYPAVAGIEQFCDVDKMAFEEALGRLKTFNECARRRAQLLGGQASNGGQGGGNKLLLADADKKERQDRHKSKSGIGKCFNCGLRGHFARDCRKPKKEVVMAATADVDDEPTLL
;
A
#
# COMPACT_ATOMS: atom_id res chain seq x y z
N MET A 1 20.15 13.35 38.25
CA MET A 1 20.43 14.57 37.47
C MET A 1 21.85 14.48 36.94
N SER A 2 22.02 14.02 35.71
CA SER A 2 23.34 13.93 35.07
C SER A 2 23.64 15.29 34.44
N MET A 3 24.42 16.13 35.11
CA MET A 3 24.91 17.37 34.51
C MET A 3 26.03 17.01 33.52
N SER A 4 25.79 17.23 32.23
CA SER A 4 26.82 17.12 31.20
C SER A 4 27.73 18.34 31.29
N TYR A 5 28.96 18.15 31.76
CA TYR A 5 29.94 19.23 31.90
C TYR A 5 30.77 19.39 30.61
N PRO A 6 31.19 20.62 30.26
CA PRO A 6 31.96 20.87 29.07
C PRO A 6 33.38 20.29 29.19
N VAL A 7 33.76 19.46 28.22
CA VAL A 7 35.14 18.99 28.04
C VAL A 7 35.90 20.07 27.26
N LEU A 8 37.00 20.56 27.82
CA LEU A 8 37.86 21.53 27.15
C LEU A 8 38.58 20.84 25.99
N THR A 9 38.22 21.19 24.77
CA THR A 9 38.93 20.76 23.56
C THR A 9 40.05 21.75 23.21
N PRO A 10 41.12 21.31 22.53
CA PRO A 10 42.22 22.20 22.11
C PRO A 10 41.76 23.41 21.29
N THR A 11 40.66 23.27 20.55
CA THR A 11 40.04 24.32 19.74
C THR A 11 39.10 25.25 20.53
N GLY A 12 38.58 24.80 21.68
CA GLY A 12 37.66 25.59 22.52
C GLY A 12 38.34 26.37 23.64
N TYR A 13 39.59 26.05 23.95
CA TYR A 13 40.35 26.63 25.08
C TYR A 13 40.54 28.16 24.98
N THR A 14 40.86 28.69 23.80
CA THR A 14 41.15 30.13 23.61
C THR A 14 39.91 31.00 23.83
N ALA A 15 38.76 30.57 23.31
CA ALA A 15 37.48 31.23 23.54
C ALA A 15 37.06 31.19 25.01
N TRP A 16 37.41 30.10 25.72
CA TRP A 16 37.19 29.98 27.15
C TRP A 16 38.13 30.86 27.97
N ALA A 17 39.42 30.91 27.63
CA ALA A 17 40.43 31.70 28.33
C ALA A 17 40.10 33.20 28.30
N ILE A 18 39.64 33.73 27.15
CA ILE A 18 39.19 35.12 27.02
C ILE A 18 37.96 35.39 27.88
N LYS A 19 37.03 34.43 27.99
CA LYS A 19 35.83 34.58 28.81
C LYS A 19 36.14 34.56 30.31
N VAL A 20 37.05 33.68 30.71
CA VAL A 20 37.52 33.57 32.10
C VAL A 20 38.32 34.80 32.51
N SER A 21 39.15 35.37 31.62
CA SER A 21 39.96 36.56 31.94
C SER A 21 39.15 37.84 32.16
N THR A 22 37.91 37.90 31.65
CA THR A 22 37.00 39.04 31.89
C THR A 22 36.30 39.00 33.26
N LYS A 23 36.45 37.93 34.04
CA LYS A 23 35.75 37.74 35.31
C LYS A 23 36.73 37.74 36.49
N PRO A 24 36.52 38.59 37.52
CA PRO A 24 37.45 38.73 38.64
C PRO A 24 37.42 37.56 39.62
N THR A 25 36.35 36.75 39.65
CA THR A 25 36.21 35.65 40.60
C THR A 25 35.83 34.33 39.92
N ALA A 26 36.35 33.23 40.45
CA ALA A 26 35.99 31.88 40.03
C ALA A 26 34.48 31.63 40.15
N LYS A 27 33.82 32.26 41.13
CA LYS A 27 32.36 32.21 41.31
C LYS A 27 31.61 32.80 40.13
N GLU A 28 32.00 33.97 39.65
CA GLU A 28 31.34 34.60 38.49
C GLU A 28 31.54 33.82 37.19
N VAL A 29 32.72 33.19 37.02
CA VAL A 29 32.99 32.26 35.91
C VAL A 29 32.04 31.07 36.00
N TRP A 30 31.92 30.46 37.18
CA TRP A 30 31.04 29.32 37.42
C TRP A 30 29.56 29.67 37.22
N ASP A 31 29.10 30.81 37.73
CA ASP A 31 27.70 31.25 37.58
C ASP A 31 27.38 31.56 36.11
N SER A 32 28.29 32.20 35.38
CA SER A 32 28.14 32.46 33.93
C SER A 32 28.09 31.17 33.12
N LEU A 33 28.90 30.17 33.53
CA LEU A 33 28.91 28.86 32.92
C LEU A 33 27.58 28.14 33.14
N LYS A 34 27.17 28.05 34.41
CA LYS A 34 25.93 27.41 34.82
C LYS A 34 24.74 28.04 34.10
N LEU A 35 24.68 29.37 34.01
CA LEU A 35 23.60 30.07 33.32
C LEU A 35 23.54 29.72 31.82
N ARG A 36 24.69 29.69 31.13
CA ARG A 36 24.74 29.36 29.70
C ARG A 36 24.29 27.93 29.42
N PHE A 37 24.81 26.97 30.18
CA PHE A 37 24.52 25.55 29.96
C PHE A 37 23.12 25.15 30.45
N VAL A 38 22.64 25.72 31.55
CA VAL A 38 21.23 25.58 31.96
C VAL A 38 20.31 26.23 30.94
N GLY A 39 20.68 27.38 30.36
CA GLY A 39 19.95 28.02 29.27
C GLY A 39 19.86 27.11 28.04
N GLU A 40 21.00 26.55 27.61
CA GLU A 40 21.06 25.61 26.48
C GLU A 40 20.25 24.33 26.75
N ASP A 41 20.32 23.80 27.97
CA ASP A 41 19.56 22.62 28.39
C ASP A 41 18.05 22.89 28.40
N ARG A 42 17.62 24.03 28.98
CA ARG A 42 16.21 24.46 28.93
C ARG A 42 15.71 24.62 27.49
N VAL A 43 16.53 25.18 26.60
CA VAL A 43 16.19 25.31 25.17
C VAL A 43 16.07 23.93 24.52
N ARG A 44 16.99 23.01 24.81
CA ARG A 44 16.95 21.63 24.30
C ARG A 44 15.68 20.91 24.78
N THR A 45 15.36 20.99 26.07
CA THR A 45 14.13 20.42 26.64
C THR A 45 12.87 21.01 26.01
N ALA A 46 12.82 22.34 25.82
CA ALA A 46 11.68 22.99 25.16
C ALA A 46 11.51 22.52 23.71
N ARG A 47 12.61 22.40 22.95
CA ARG A 47 12.59 21.87 21.57
C ARG A 47 12.12 20.42 21.53
N LEU A 48 12.59 19.58 22.45
CA LEU A 48 12.12 18.18 22.57
C LEU A 48 10.63 18.11 22.90
N ALA A 49 10.13 18.97 23.78
CA ALA A 49 8.71 19.02 24.12
C ALA A 49 7.85 19.42 22.90
N THR A 50 8.26 20.43 22.13
CA THR A 50 7.59 20.80 20.87
C THR A 50 7.61 19.63 19.89
N LEU A 51 8.76 18.99 19.71
CA LEU A 51 8.92 17.87 18.78
C LEU A 51 8.04 16.67 19.16
N LYS A 52 7.93 16.37 20.45
CA LYS A 52 7.00 15.35 20.96
C LYS A 52 5.55 15.71 20.65
N GLY A 53 5.16 16.97 20.83
CA GLY A 53 3.83 17.45 20.44
C GLY A 53 3.56 17.35 18.94
N GLU A 54 4.56 17.60 18.09
CA GLU A 54 4.47 17.39 16.63
C GLU A 54 4.31 15.90 16.29
N PHE A 55 5.07 15.03 16.96
CA PHE A 55 4.96 13.58 16.81
C PHE A 55 3.58 13.07 17.24
N ASP A 56 3.06 13.52 18.38
CA ASP A 56 1.76 13.09 18.88
C ASP A 56 0.61 13.51 17.93
N LYS A 57 0.72 14.67 17.29
CA LYS A 57 -0.26 15.15 16.29
C LYS A 57 -0.09 14.56 14.90
N LEU A 58 1.00 13.84 14.64
CA LEU A 58 1.27 13.26 13.34
C LEU A 58 0.20 12.22 13.01
N CYS A 59 -0.42 12.35 11.85
CA CYS A 59 -1.40 11.40 11.31
C CYS A 59 -1.22 11.29 9.80
N MET A 60 -1.61 10.14 9.24
CA MET A 60 -1.58 9.93 7.80
C MET A 60 -2.72 10.73 7.16
N ALA A 61 -2.41 11.49 6.11
CA ALA A 61 -3.43 12.28 5.41
C ALA A 61 -4.21 11.43 4.40
N ASP A 62 -5.41 11.87 4.05
CA ASP A 62 -6.23 11.20 3.04
C ASP A 62 -5.51 11.19 1.68
N GLY A 63 -5.35 9.99 1.11
CA GLY A 63 -4.65 9.79 -0.17
C GLY A 63 -3.12 9.87 -0.09
N GLU A 64 -2.52 10.08 1.08
CA GLU A 64 -1.08 9.95 1.28
C GLU A 64 -0.64 8.49 1.12
N THR A 65 0.56 8.27 0.59
CA THR A 65 1.13 6.93 0.50
C THR A 65 1.82 6.54 1.81
N LEU A 66 1.84 5.23 2.12
CA LEU A 66 2.56 4.71 3.29
C LEU A 66 4.06 5.05 3.27
N ASP A 67 4.69 5.11 2.09
CA ASP A 67 6.10 5.52 1.96
C ASP A 67 6.32 6.97 2.39
N THR A 68 5.46 7.88 1.93
CA THR A 68 5.53 9.29 2.32
C THR A 68 5.31 9.44 3.82
N TYR A 69 4.29 8.77 4.36
CA TYR A 69 3.98 8.83 5.78
C TYR A 69 5.10 8.24 6.65
N GLY A 70 5.61 7.06 6.28
CA GLY A 70 6.72 6.41 6.97
C GLY A 70 7.98 7.29 6.97
N GLY A 71 8.28 7.96 5.85
CA GLY A 71 9.36 8.94 5.76
C GLY A 71 9.20 10.12 6.73
N ARG A 72 7.97 10.59 6.98
CA ARG A 72 7.71 11.65 7.97
C ARG A 72 8.00 11.17 9.40
N ILE A 73 7.62 9.94 9.75
CA ILE A 73 7.94 9.33 11.05
C ILE A 73 9.45 9.19 11.23
N SER A 74 10.16 8.62 10.24
CA SER A 74 11.62 8.48 10.27
C SER A 74 12.34 9.83 10.32
N GLY A 75 11.82 10.84 9.61
CA GLY A 75 12.31 12.21 9.71
C GLY A 75 12.17 12.81 11.11
N MET A 76 11.14 12.41 11.87
CA MET A 76 11.00 12.81 13.26
C MET A 76 12.07 12.16 14.14
N ALA A 77 12.35 10.88 13.95
CA ALA A 77 13.42 10.18 14.67
C ALA A 77 14.79 10.87 14.48
N ALA A 78 15.09 11.32 13.25
CA ALA A 78 16.31 12.09 12.98
C ALA A 78 16.35 13.44 13.73
N LYS A 79 15.20 14.13 13.86
CA LYS A 79 15.11 15.37 14.65
C LYS A 79 15.30 15.11 16.15
N PHE A 80 14.77 14.00 16.68
CA PHE A 80 15.00 13.59 18.06
C PHE A 80 16.50 13.33 18.30
N ALA A 81 17.14 12.57 17.40
CA ALA A 81 18.56 12.25 17.48
C ALA A 81 19.44 13.52 17.46
N GLY A 82 19.07 14.52 16.64
CA GLY A 82 19.76 15.82 16.60
C GLY A 82 19.67 16.63 17.90
N LEU A 83 18.74 16.30 18.80
CA LEU A 83 18.60 16.91 20.13
C LEU A 83 19.17 16.02 21.25
N GLY A 84 19.81 14.89 20.92
CA GLY A 84 20.38 13.95 21.88
C GLY A 84 19.35 13.04 22.55
N SER A 85 18.14 12.91 21.98
CA SER A 85 17.13 11.94 22.41
C SER A 85 16.95 10.90 21.31
N THR A 86 16.61 9.66 21.66
CA THR A 86 16.26 8.65 20.67
C THR A 86 14.74 8.50 20.60
N LEU A 87 14.21 8.33 19.40
CA LEU A 87 12.86 7.86 19.18
C LEU A 87 12.98 6.36 18.87
N ASP A 88 12.42 5.53 19.74
CA ASP A 88 12.55 4.08 19.65
C ASP A 88 11.63 3.50 18.57
N ASP A 89 12.04 2.37 17.97
CA ASP A 89 11.27 1.66 16.97
C ASP A 89 9.87 1.29 17.50
N VAL A 90 9.74 0.88 18.76
CA VAL A 90 8.44 0.55 19.37
C VAL A 90 7.51 1.76 19.36
N ALA A 91 8.03 2.95 19.63
CA ALA A 91 7.25 4.19 19.60
C ALA A 91 6.85 4.55 18.16
N MET A 92 7.74 4.34 17.20
CA MET A 92 7.47 4.59 15.78
C MET A 92 6.43 3.61 15.22
N VAL A 93 6.52 2.32 15.56
CA VAL A 93 5.59 1.28 15.14
C VAL A 93 4.20 1.54 15.73
N LYS A 94 4.09 1.76 17.05
CA LYS A 94 2.79 2.08 17.67
C LYS A 94 2.18 3.31 17.03
N LYS A 95 2.99 4.36 16.82
CA LYS A 95 2.52 5.58 16.15
C LYS A 95 2.00 5.31 14.74
N LEU A 96 2.70 4.49 13.95
CA LEU A 96 2.27 4.08 12.62
C LEU A 96 0.93 3.35 12.67
N LEU A 97 0.81 2.33 13.52
CA LEU A 97 -0.41 1.52 13.63
C LEU A 97 -1.62 2.33 14.12
N ASP A 98 -1.43 3.24 15.08
CA ASP A 98 -2.49 4.06 15.68
C ASP A 98 -3.06 5.14 14.74
N THR A 99 -2.32 5.52 13.69
CA THR A 99 -2.63 6.71 12.87
C THR A 99 -2.78 6.41 11.38
N VAL A 100 -2.71 5.14 11.03
CA VAL A 100 -3.00 4.61 9.71
C VAL A 100 -4.53 4.64 9.47
N PRO A 101 -5.00 4.90 8.24
CA PRO A 101 -6.44 5.02 7.98
C PRO A 101 -7.20 3.70 8.12
N ASP A 102 -8.51 3.80 8.41
CA ASP A 102 -9.40 2.67 8.71
C ASP A 102 -9.42 1.54 7.66
N HIS A 103 -9.18 1.85 6.38
CA HIS A 103 -9.15 0.81 5.33
C HIS A 103 -7.99 -0.18 5.48
N LEU A 104 -6.95 0.18 6.25
CA LEU A 104 -5.82 -0.68 6.61
C LEU A 104 -5.98 -1.30 8.01
N TYR A 105 -7.06 -0.99 8.72
CA TYR A 105 -7.33 -1.56 10.05
C TYR A 105 -7.27 -3.10 10.10
N PRO A 106 -7.75 -3.86 9.09
CA PRO A 106 -7.59 -5.32 9.11
C PRO A 106 -6.13 -5.79 9.15
N ALA A 107 -5.21 -5.01 8.57
CA ALA A 107 -3.77 -5.29 8.66
C ALA A 107 -3.22 -4.95 10.04
N VAL A 108 -3.63 -3.81 10.61
CA VAL A 108 -3.26 -3.39 11.96
C VAL A 108 -3.68 -4.44 12.98
N ALA A 109 -4.95 -4.86 12.96
CA ALA A 109 -5.46 -5.92 13.84
C ALA A 109 -4.67 -7.25 13.67
N GLY A 110 -4.26 -7.59 12.44
CA GLY A 110 -3.42 -8.75 12.20
C GLY A 110 -2.01 -8.62 12.79
N ILE A 111 -1.40 -7.44 12.69
CA ILE A 111 -0.08 -7.17 13.28
C ILE A 111 -0.17 -7.20 14.81
N GLU A 112 -1.18 -6.57 15.40
CA GLU A 112 -1.38 -6.55 16.85
C GLU A 112 -1.68 -7.94 17.44
N GLN A 113 -2.47 -8.75 16.73
CA GLN A 113 -2.87 -10.06 17.23
C GLN A 113 -1.78 -11.12 17.09
N PHE A 114 -1.00 -11.06 16.01
CA PHE A 114 -0.09 -12.15 15.63
C PHE A 114 1.39 -11.79 15.74
N CYS A 115 1.74 -10.57 16.13
CA CYS A 115 3.13 -10.12 16.17
C CYS A 115 3.49 -9.41 17.47
N ASP A 116 4.75 -9.50 17.84
CA ASP A 116 5.31 -8.81 19.00
C ASP A 116 5.67 -7.37 18.61
N VAL A 117 4.75 -6.45 18.84
CA VAL A 117 4.90 -5.01 18.50
C VAL A 117 6.07 -4.37 19.26
N ASP A 118 6.40 -4.87 20.46
CA ASP A 118 7.48 -4.33 21.30
C ASP A 118 8.89 -4.77 20.83
N LYS A 119 8.98 -5.69 19.86
CA LYS A 119 10.26 -6.11 19.25
C LYS A 119 10.33 -5.86 17.75
N MET A 120 9.24 -5.37 17.15
CA MET A 120 9.15 -5.18 15.71
C MET A 120 9.95 -3.95 15.29
N ALA A 121 10.77 -4.09 14.25
CA ALA A 121 11.43 -2.97 13.62
C ALA A 121 10.42 -2.11 12.85
N PHE A 122 10.62 -0.79 12.84
CA PHE A 122 9.72 0.14 12.14
C PHE A 122 9.51 -0.22 10.66
N GLU A 123 10.61 -0.53 9.95
CA GLU A 123 10.58 -0.92 8.54
C GLU A 123 9.81 -2.21 8.29
N GLU A 124 9.80 -3.13 9.25
CA GLU A 124 9.03 -4.38 9.15
C GLU A 124 7.52 -4.09 9.23
N ALA A 125 7.09 -3.28 10.20
CA ALA A 125 5.69 -2.86 10.33
C ALA A 125 5.21 -2.13 9.07
N LEU A 126 6.03 -1.21 8.58
CA LEU A 126 5.76 -0.45 7.37
C LEU A 126 5.67 -1.36 6.13
N GLY A 127 6.57 -2.34 6.01
CA GLY A 127 6.55 -3.33 4.95
C GLY A 127 5.29 -4.18 4.93
N ARG A 128 4.85 -4.67 6.11
CA ARG A 128 3.62 -5.48 6.26
C ARG A 128 2.38 -4.70 5.83
N LEU A 129 2.26 -3.43 6.24
CA LEU A 129 1.16 -2.55 5.82
C LEU A 129 1.16 -2.31 4.31
N LYS A 130 2.34 -2.10 3.70
CA LYS A 130 2.48 -1.94 2.25
C LYS A 130 2.03 -3.19 1.48
N THR A 131 2.48 -4.37 1.93
CA THR A 131 2.07 -5.64 1.32
C THR A 131 0.55 -5.81 1.38
N PHE A 132 -0.07 -5.53 2.53
CA PHE A 132 -1.52 -5.60 2.66
C PHE A 132 -2.24 -4.61 1.73
N ASN A 133 -1.80 -3.34 1.70
CA ASN A 133 -2.42 -2.31 0.87
C ASN A 133 -2.36 -2.68 -0.63
N GLU A 134 -1.22 -3.20 -1.09
CA GLU A 134 -1.07 -3.70 -2.46
C GLU A 134 -2.02 -4.87 -2.75
N CYS A 135 -2.13 -5.84 -1.83
CA CYS A 135 -3.08 -6.95 -1.96
C CYS A 135 -4.53 -6.48 -1.99
N ALA A 136 -4.91 -5.53 -1.14
CA ALA A 136 -6.24 -4.95 -1.10
C ALA A 136 -6.57 -4.25 -2.42
N ARG A 137 -5.62 -3.46 -2.97
CA ARG A 137 -5.76 -2.79 -4.27
C ARG A 137 -5.95 -3.78 -5.42
N ARG A 138 -5.15 -4.85 -5.46
CA ARG A 138 -5.30 -5.93 -6.47
C ARG A 138 -6.65 -6.60 -6.40
N ARG A 139 -7.14 -6.90 -5.19
CA ARG A 139 -8.47 -7.51 -5.00
C ARG A 139 -9.59 -6.55 -5.45
N ALA A 140 -9.48 -5.27 -5.14
CA ALA A 140 -10.43 -4.26 -5.60
C ALA A 140 -10.45 -4.15 -7.14
N GLN A 141 -9.31 -4.25 -7.82
CA GLN A 141 -9.24 -4.25 -9.29
C GLN A 141 -9.88 -5.49 -9.92
N LEU A 142 -9.73 -6.67 -9.31
CA LEU A 142 -10.35 -7.91 -9.79
C LEU A 142 -11.86 -7.93 -9.60
N LEU A 143 -12.36 -7.36 -8.51
CA LEU A 143 -13.80 -7.24 -8.22
C LEU A 143 -14.45 -6.04 -8.94
N GLY A 144 -13.68 -5.00 -9.24
CA GLY A 144 -14.14 -3.72 -9.82
C GLY A 144 -14.02 -3.61 -11.34
N GLY A 145 -14.14 -4.71 -12.07
CA GLY A 145 -14.08 -4.75 -13.53
C GLY A 145 -15.27 -4.10 -14.24
N GLN A 146 -15.48 -2.78 -14.08
CA GLN A 146 -16.06 -1.84 -15.04
C GLN A 146 -16.16 -0.44 -14.42
N ALA A 147 -15.09 0.35 -14.55
CA ALA A 147 -15.19 1.81 -14.54
C ALA A 147 -14.35 2.34 -15.69
N SER A 148 -15.04 2.69 -16.77
CA SER A 148 -14.47 3.38 -17.93
C SER A 148 -14.00 4.77 -17.50
N ASN A 149 -12.69 5.06 -17.63
CA ASN A 149 -12.19 6.22 -18.38
C ASN A 149 -10.66 6.37 -18.31
N GLY A 150 -10.03 6.46 -19.48
CA GLY A 150 -8.96 7.42 -19.77
C GLY A 150 -7.51 7.05 -19.39
N GLY A 151 -6.68 6.84 -20.41
CA GLY A 151 -5.25 7.24 -20.33
C GLY A 151 -4.20 6.12 -20.36
N GLN A 152 -3.94 5.59 -21.56
CA GLN A 152 -2.61 5.49 -22.18
C GLN A 152 -1.38 5.14 -21.29
N GLY A 153 -0.82 3.94 -21.49
CA GLY A 153 0.64 3.73 -21.42
C GLY A 153 1.13 2.54 -20.59
N GLY A 154 1.92 1.67 -21.24
CA GLY A 154 2.96 0.87 -20.57
C GLY A 154 2.59 -0.56 -20.21
N GLY A 155 2.58 -1.44 -21.21
CA GLY A 155 2.35 -2.87 -21.00
C GLY A 155 3.55 -3.61 -20.41
N ASN A 156 3.44 -4.00 -19.14
CA ASN A 156 4.20 -5.12 -18.57
C ASN A 156 3.23 -6.26 -18.28
N LYS A 157 2.89 -7.00 -19.34
CA LYS A 157 2.07 -8.21 -19.27
C LYS A 157 2.95 -9.36 -18.75
N LEU A 158 2.94 -9.56 -17.43
CA LEU A 158 3.52 -10.74 -16.80
C LEU A 158 2.77 -11.98 -17.31
N LEU A 159 3.48 -12.77 -18.11
CA LEU A 159 3.04 -14.05 -18.66
C LEU A 159 2.87 -15.04 -17.52
N LEU A 160 1.66 -15.56 -17.32
CA LEU A 160 1.47 -16.96 -16.93
C LEU A 160 0.02 -17.39 -17.21
N ALA A 161 -0.07 -18.59 -17.81
CA ALA A 161 -1.26 -19.32 -18.28
C ALA A 161 -1.94 -18.76 -19.55
N ASP A 162 -1.61 -19.38 -20.68
CA ASP A 162 -2.56 -19.79 -21.74
C ASP A 162 -1.75 -20.48 -22.85
N ALA A 163 -1.46 -21.77 -22.66
CA ALA A 163 -1.44 -22.67 -23.81
C ALA A 163 -2.91 -22.78 -24.30
N ASP A 164 -3.11 -22.80 -25.61
CA ASP A 164 -4.41 -22.77 -26.32
C ASP A 164 -5.10 -21.41 -26.51
N LYS A 165 -4.48 -20.59 -27.36
CA LYS A 165 -5.16 -19.46 -28.03
C LYS A 165 -4.71 -19.33 -29.49
N LYS A 166 -4.99 -20.36 -30.30
CA LYS A 166 -4.84 -20.26 -31.77
C LYS A 166 -6.11 -20.56 -32.56
N GLU A 167 -7.28 -20.57 -31.92
CA GLU A 167 -8.54 -20.83 -32.63
C GLU A 167 -9.71 -19.97 -32.12
N ARG A 168 -9.53 -18.64 -32.07
CA ARG A 168 -10.65 -17.76 -31.70
C ARG A 168 -10.63 -16.37 -32.34
N GLN A 169 -10.04 -16.24 -33.54
CA GLN A 169 -9.97 -14.96 -34.25
C GLN A 169 -10.70 -14.92 -35.61
N ASP A 170 -11.52 -15.92 -35.93
CA ASP A 170 -12.35 -15.92 -37.16
C ASP A 170 -13.88 -15.82 -36.92
N ARG A 171 -14.35 -15.64 -35.67
CA ARG A 171 -15.80 -15.66 -35.36
C ARG A 171 -16.45 -14.32 -34.99
N HIS A 172 -15.81 -13.19 -35.28
CA HIS A 172 -16.44 -11.88 -35.05
C HIS A 172 -16.53 -11.03 -36.33
N LYS A 173 -17.09 -11.62 -37.41
CA LYS A 173 -17.64 -10.84 -38.53
C LYS A 173 -18.81 -11.57 -39.19
N SER A 174 -20.00 -11.49 -38.61
CA SER A 174 -21.28 -11.73 -39.29
C SER A 174 -22.43 -11.14 -38.46
N LYS A 175 -22.64 -9.82 -38.57
CA LYS A 175 -23.91 -9.21 -38.21
C LYS A 175 -24.95 -9.57 -39.27
N SER A 176 -26.16 -9.90 -38.79
CA SER A 176 -27.43 -9.95 -39.52
C SER A 176 -27.61 -11.07 -40.55
N GLY A 177 -28.39 -12.08 -40.18
CA GLY A 177 -28.99 -13.00 -41.15
C GLY A 177 -29.95 -13.95 -40.48
N ILE A 178 -31.26 -13.70 -40.63
CA ILE A 178 -32.29 -14.71 -40.40
C ILE A 178 -31.83 -16.02 -41.07
N GLY A 179 -31.78 -17.09 -40.27
CA GLY A 179 -31.30 -18.41 -40.69
C GLY A 179 -32.01 -18.95 -41.94
N LYS A 180 -31.54 -20.08 -42.47
CA LYS A 180 -32.20 -20.74 -43.60
C LYS A 180 -33.61 -21.17 -43.20
N CYS A 181 -34.60 -20.88 -44.04
CA CYS A 181 -35.97 -21.32 -43.86
C CYS A 181 -36.06 -22.85 -43.84
N PHE A 182 -36.69 -23.43 -42.81
CA PHE A 182 -36.84 -24.88 -42.64
C PHE A 182 -37.79 -25.54 -43.66
N ASN A 183 -38.57 -24.77 -44.43
CA ASN A 183 -39.41 -25.32 -45.50
C ASN A 183 -38.68 -25.34 -46.87
N CYS A 184 -38.01 -24.24 -47.26
CA CYS A 184 -37.44 -24.10 -48.60
C CYS A 184 -35.92 -23.95 -48.67
N GLY A 185 -35.23 -23.87 -47.53
CA GLY A 185 -33.76 -23.75 -47.45
C GLY A 185 -33.18 -22.37 -47.77
N LEU A 186 -33.99 -21.40 -48.22
CA LEU A 186 -33.55 -20.03 -48.54
C LEU A 186 -33.40 -19.18 -47.27
N ARG A 187 -32.39 -18.31 -47.21
CA ARG A 187 -32.15 -17.37 -46.08
C ARG A 187 -33.05 -16.14 -46.18
N GLY A 188 -33.26 -15.46 -45.05
CA GLY A 188 -33.97 -14.18 -45.00
C GLY A 188 -35.44 -14.22 -44.56
N HIS A 189 -36.03 -15.40 -44.32
CA HIS A 189 -37.37 -15.54 -43.73
C HIS A 189 -37.47 -16.82 -42.87
N PHE A 190 -38.41 -16.86 -41.92
CA PHE A 190 -38.70 -18.06 -41.13
C PHE A 190 -39.69 -18.98 -41.85
N ALA A 191 -39.77 -20.26 -41.47
CA ALA A 191 -40.63 -21.25 -42.13
C ALA A 191 -42.13 -20.88 -42.13
N ARG A 192 -42.56 -20.12 -41.12
CA ARG A 192 -43.92 -19.56 -41.01
C ARG A 192 -44.26 -18.50 -42.07
N ASP A 193 -43.25 -17.77 -42.55
CA ASP A 193 -43.41 -16.65 -43.50
C ASP A 193 -43.07 -17.08 -44.93
N CYS A 194 -42.98 -18.39 -45.19
CA CYS A 194 -42.56 -18.94 -46.47
C CYS A 194 -43.71 -18.98 -47.48
N ARG A 195 -43.50 -18.39 -48.66
CA ARG A 195 -44.50 -18.35 -49.75
C ARG A 195 -44.63 -19.67 -50.55
N LYS A 196 -43.83 -20.71 -50.21
CA LYS A 196 -43.88 -22.03 -50.86
C LYS A 196 -44.76 -23.00 -50.05
N PRO A 197 -45.52 -23.90 -50.70
CA PRO A 197 -46.33 -24.91 -50.00
C PRO A 197 -45.43 -25.80 -49.13
N LYS A 198 -45.97 -26.29 -48.00
CA LYS A 198 -45.24 -27.14 -47.07
C LYS A 198 -44.98 -28.50 -47.71
N LYS A 199 -43.77 -29.05 -47.59
CA LYS A 199 -43.52 -30.44 -47.95
C LYS A 199 -44.17 -31.36 -46.91
N GLU A 200 -45.15 -32.15 -47.32
CA GLU A 200 -45.68 -33.24 -46.50
C GLU A 200 -44.64 -34.34 -46.38
N VAL A 201 -44.37 -34.79 -45.15
CA VAL A 201 -43.47 -35.89 -44.87
C VAL A 201 -44.29 -37.18 -44.97
N VAL A 202 -44.09 -37.94 -46.04
CA VAL A 202 -44.62 -39.30 -46.14
C VAL A 202 -43.80 -40.19 -45.20
N MET A 203 -44.46 -40.75 -44.19
CA MET A 203 -43.87 -41.76 -43.31
C MET A 203 -43.62 -43.05 -44.08
N ALA A 204 -42.41 -43.58 -44.00
CA ALA A 204 -42.11 -44.97 -44.31
C ALA A 204 -41.39 -45.57 -43.10
N ALA A 205 -42.07 -46.52 -42.46
CA ALA A 205 -41.57 -47.33 -41.37
C ALA A 205 -40.86 -48.57 -41.92
N THR A 206 -39.74 -48.94 -41.29
CA THR A 206 -39.20 -50.31 -41.20
C THR A 206 -38.44 -50.36 -39.86
N ALA A 207 -39.01 -50.93 -38.80
CA ALA A 207 -39.04 -52.36 -38.44
C ALA A 207 -37.64 -52.92 -38.14
N ASP A 208 -37.39 -53.08 -36.83
CA ASP A 208 -36.64 -54.12 -36.08
C ASP A 208 -35.33 -54.69 -36.64
N VAL A 209 -34.26 -54.66 -35.83
CA VAL A 209 -33.59 -55.84 -35.26
C VAL A 209 -32.81 -55.41 -33.99
N ASP A 210 -33.23 -55.95 -32.84
CA ASP A 210 -32.49 -56.06 -31.59
C ASP A 210 -31.18 -56.85 -31.77
N ASP A 211 -30.07 -56.37 -31.21
CA ASP A 211 -28.96 -57.24 -30.80
C ASP A 211 -28.11 -56.55 -29.71
N GLU A 212 -28.44 -56.87 -28.46
CA GLU A 212 -27.54 -56.79 -27.30
C GLU A 212 -26.66 -58.05 -27.31
N PRO A 213 -25.35 -57.95 -27.03
CA PRO A 213 -24.91 -58.67 -25.83
C PRO A 213 -23.78 -58.00 -25.04
N THR A 214 -24.04 -57.90 -23.74
CA THR A 214 -23.22 -58.45 -22.64
C THR A 214 -21.85 -57.84 -22.30
N LEU A 215 -21.80 -57.35 -21.07
CA LEU A 215 -20.63 -57.11 -20.22
C LEU A 215 -19.66 -58.30 -20.16
N LEU A 216 -18.37 -58.03 -20.40
CA LEU A 216 -17.25 -58.35 -19.51
C LEU A 216 -16.06 -57.43 -19.81
#